data_AF-A0A8J3YJG3-F1
#
_entry.id   AF-A0A8J3YJG3-F1
#
_cell.length_a   1.000
_cell.length_b   1.000
_cell.length_c   1.000
_cell.angle_alpha   90.00
_cell.angle_beta   90.00
_cell.angle_gamma   90.00
#
_symmetry.space_group_name_H-M   'P 1'
#
loop_
_entity.id
_entity.type
_entity.pdbx_description
1 polymer ?
#
loop_
_entity_poly.entity_id
_entity_poly.type
_entity_poly.pdbx_seq_one_letter_code
_entity_poly.pdbx_strand_id
1 'polypeptide(L)'
;MKEALHRNLADEIALGDDAGLPVPDSDVPMVSRSLRLPLDLYQRVCAAANERGVGVTTLMRQFVEAGMSDLDDGAVIAVADLRRAMASLARPAPSA
;
A
#
# COMPACT_ATOMS: atom_id res chain seq x y z
N MET A 1 -4.81 -54.57 -0.80
CA MET A 1 -3.68 -53.89 -0.14
C MET A 1 -2.73 -53.40 -1.22
N LYS A 2 -2.56 -52.07 -1.28
CA LYS A 2 -1.53 -51.33 -2.04
C LYS A 2 -1.73 -51.27 -3.56
N GLU A 3 -1.21 -50.19 -4.17
CA GLU A 3 -1.26 -49.83 -5.60
C GLU A 3 -2.46 -48.98 -6.05
N ALA A 4 -2.63 -47.80 -5.45
CA ALA A 4 -3.35 -46.69 -6.09
C ALA A 4 -2.69 -45.34 -5.79
N LEU A 5 -1.36 -45.31 -5.68
CA LEU A 5 -0.63 -44.09 -5.32
C LEU A 5 0.73 -43.98 -6.03
N HIS A 6 0.70 -44.01 -7.36
CA HIS A 6 1.74 -43.40 -8.16
C HIS A 6 1.09 -42.63 -9.29
N ARG A 7 0.36 -41.55 -8.94
CA ARG A 7 0.12 -40.48 -9.91
C ARG A 7 1.45 -39.78 -10.14
N ASN A 8 1.89 -39.78 -11.38
CA ASN A 8 3.14 -39.17 -11.81
C ASN A 8 2.95 -37.66 -11.81
N LEU A 9 3.61 -36.98 -10.87
CA LEU A 9 3.55 -35.52 -10.72
C LEU A 9 3.90 -34.78 -12.01
N ALA A 10 4.77 -35.36 -12.85
CA ALA A 10 5.12 -34.75 -14.14
C ALA A 10 3.94 -34.71 -15.12
N ASP A 11 3.08 -35.74 -15.11
CA ASP A 11 1.91 -35.79 -16.00
C ASP A 11 0.82 -34.80 -15.54
N GLU A 12 0.66 -34.60 -14.23
CA GLU A 12 -0.27 -33.59 -13.69
C GLU A 12 0.19 -32.16 -13.97
N ILE A 13 1.49 -31.87 -13.84
CA ILE A 13 2.05 -30.55 -14.19
C ILE A 13 1.94 -30.30 -15.70
N ALA A 14 2.17 -31.31 -16.54
CA ALA A 14 2.11 -31.20 -18.00
C ALA A 14 0.67 -31.00 -18.52
N LEU A 15 -0.34 -31.53 -17.82
CA LEU A 15 -1.75 -31.30 -18.17
C LEU A 15 -2.15 -29.83 -17.99
N GLY A 16 -1.41 -29.08 -17.16
CA GLY A 16 -1.60 -27.64 -17.00
C GLY A 16 -2.99 -27.26 -16.51
N ASP A 17 -3.64 -28.15 -15.75
CA ASP A 17 -4.98 -27.93 -15.24
C ASP A 17 -4.96 -26.70 -14.32
N ASP A 18 -5.93 -25.81 -14.51
CA ASP A 18 -6.02 -24.58 -13.72
C ASP A 18 -6.24 -24.99 -12.27
N ALA A 19 -5.22 -24.80 -11.44
CA ALA A 19 -5.25 -25.20 -10.03
C ALA A 19 -6.27 -24.40 -9.20
N GLY A 20 -7.09 -23.54 -9.83
CA GLY A 20 -8.07 -22.70 -9.16
C GLY A 20 -7.42 -21.76 -8.17
N LEU A 21 -6.16 -21.39 -8.41
CA LEU A 21 -5.43 -20.50 -7.53
C LEU A 21 -6.09 -19.13 -7.56
N PRO A 22 -6.27 -18.48 -6.41
CA PRO A 22 -6.82 -17.13 -6.38
C PRO A 22 -5.92 -16.21 -7.22
N VAL A 23 -6.57 -15.40 -8.07
CA VAL A 23 -5.87 -14.41 -8.88
C VAL A 23 -5.15 -13.43 -7.93
N PRO A 24 -3.83 -13.21 -8.12
CA PRO A 24 -3.10 -12.22 -7.34
C PRO A 24 -3.77 -10.84 -7.42
N ASP A 25 -3.76 -10.12 -6.31
CA ASP A 25 -4.33 -8.77 -6.21
C ASP A 25 -3.40 -7.68 -6.79
N SER A 26 -2.29 -8.08 -7.43
CA SER A 26 -1.27 -7.21 -8.02
C SER A 26 -0.47 -7.96 -9.09
N ASP A 27 -0.24 -7.31 -10.24
CA ASP A 27 0.64 -7.78 -11.30
C ASP A 27 2.13 -7.45 -11.04
N VAL A 28 2.41 -6.67 -9.98
CA VAL A 28 3.77 -6.28 -9.59
C VAL A 28 4.34 -7.29 -8.58
N PRO A 29 5.59 -7.78 -8.76
CA PRO A 29 6.26 -8.63 -7.79
C PRO A 29 6.35 -7.96 -6.41
N MET A 30 6.01 -8.72 -5.35
CA MET A 30 5.96 -8.20 -3.99
C MET A 30 6.95 -8.89 -3.05
N VAL A 31 7.48 -8.15 -2.09
CA VAL A 31 8.34 -8.68 -1.02
C VAL A 31 7.71 -8.49 0.34
N SER A 32 7.72 -9.54 1.17
CA SER A 32 7.23 -9.44 2.54
C SER A 32 8.24 -8.68 3.41
N ARG A 33 7.74 -7.75 4.23
CA ARG A 33 8.51 -6.99 5.22
C ARG A 33 7.73 -6.91 6.52
N SER A 34 8.42 -7.10 7.64
CA SER A 34 7.82 -7.05 8.98
C SER A 34 8.06 -5.68 9.62
N LEU A 35 7.01 -5.07 10.17
CA LEU A 35 7.06 -3.82 10.91
C LEU A 35 6.33 -4.00 12.24
N ARG A 36 6.87 -3.43 13.32
CA ARG A 36 6.15 -3.36 14.60
C ARG A 36 5.24 -2.14 14.61
N LEU A 37 3.97 -2.35 14.98
CA LEU A 37 2.97 -1.30 15.11
C LEU A 37 2.44 -1.27 16.55
N PRO A 38 2.08 -0.10 17.08
CA PRO A 38 1.22 -0.01 18.26
C PRO A 38 -0.08 -0.80 18.04
N LEU A 39 -0.55 -1.52 19.07
CA LEU A 39 -1.74 -2.37 18.97
C LEU A 39 -2.98 -1.58 18.54
N ASP A 40 -3.20 -0.42 19.14
CA ASP A 40 -4.33 0.47 18.81
C ASP A 40 -4.33 0.86 17.33
N LEU A 41 -3.15 1.21 16.79
CA LEU A 41 -2.99 1.57 15.38
C LEU A 41 -3.35 0.38 14.49
N TYR A 42 -2.85 -0.81 14.81
CA TYR A 42 -3.19 -2.02 14.04
C TYR A 42 -4.70 -2.31 14.05
N GLN A 43 -5.35 -2.18 15.20
CA GLN A 43 -6.80 -2.39 15.32
C GLN A 43 -7.59 -1.39 14.48
N ARG A 44 -7.18 -0.12 14.46
CA ARG A 44 -7.78 0.91 13.61
C ARG A 44 -7.64 0.59 12.13
N VAL A 45 -6.49 0.07 11.69
CA VAL A 45 -6.29 -0.36 10.30
C VAL A 45 -7.20 -1.55 9.96
N CYS A 46 -7.34 -2.52 10.86
CA CYS A 46 -8.25 -3.65 10.67
C CYS A 46 -9.70 -3.20 10.52
N ALA A 47 -10.17 -2.27 11.36
CA ALA A 47 -11.51 -1.71 11.27
C ALA A 47 -11.73 -1.00 9.92
N ALA A 48 -10.79 -0.14 9.52
CA ALA A 48 -10.87 0.58 8.25
C ALA A 48 -10.83 -0.37 7.03
N ALA A 49 -10.08 -1.48 7.10
CA ALA A 49 -10.06 -2.47 6.02
C ALA A 49 -11.40 -3.20 5.90
N ASN A 50 -11.99 -3.57 7.03
CA ASN A 50 -13.30 -4.21 7.09
C ASN A 50 -14.41 -3.29 6.56
N GLU A 51 -14.41 -2.02 6.96
CA GLU A 51 -15.35 -1.01 6.46
C GLU A 51 -15.27 -0.85 4.93
N ARG A 52 -14.08 -1.02 4.36
CA ARG A 52 -13.81 -0.92 2.92
C ARG A 52 -13.98 -2.24 2.17
N GLY A 53 -14.19 -3.36 2.87
CA GLY A 53 -14.26 -4.68 2.27
C GLY A 53 -12.96 -5.14 1.60
N VAL A 54 -11.80 -4.67 2.07
CA VAL A 54 -10.48 -5.03 1.51
C VAL A 54 -9.63 -5.78 2.53
N GLY A 55 -8.63 -6.53 2.06
CA GLY A 55 -7.65 -7.18 2.93
C GLY A 55 -6.85 -6.15 3.74
N VAL A 56 -6.56 -6.46 5.01
CA VAL A 56 -5.78 -5.57 5.90
C VAL A 56 -4.42 -5.23 5.30
N THR A 57 -3.73 -6.21 4.70
CA THR A 57 -2.44 -6.02 4.03
C THR A 57 -2.55 -5.19 2.76
N THR A 58 -3.65 -5.34 1.99
CA THR A 58 -3.96 -4.49 0.84
C THR A 58 -4.13 -3.03 1.27
N LEU A 59 -4.87 -2.78 2.36
CA LEU A 59 -5.04 -1.42 2.87
C LEU A 59 -3.74 -0.84 3.42
N MET A 60 -2.94 -1.64 4.14
CA MET A 60 -1.62 -1.22 4.62
C MET A 60 -0.70 -0.82 3.46
N ARG A 61 -0.68 -1.61 2.37
CA ARG A 61 0.07 -1.27 1.15
C ARG A 61 -0.39 0.08 0.59
N GLN A 62 -1.70 0.27 0.42
CA GLN A 62 -2.25 1.52 -0.11
C GLN A 62 -1.88 2.74 0.75
N PHE A 63 -1.88 2.60 2.08
CA PHE A 63 -1.45 3.68 2.97
C PHE A 63 0.03 3.98 2.86
N VAL A 64 0.88 2.96 2.70
CA VAL A 64 2.32 3.16 2.47
C VAL A 64 2.57 3.82 1.13
N GLU A 65 1.93 3.36 0.06
CA GLU A 65 2.04 3.94 -1.29
C GLU A 65 1.59 5.40 -1.29
N ALA A 66 0.41 5.69 -0.73
CA ALA A 66 -0.09 7.07 -0.62
C ALA A 66 0.84 7.96 0.21
N GLY A 67 1.36 7.45 1.33
CA GLY A 67 2.33 8.18 2.16
C GLY A 67 3.65 8.46 1.44
N MET A 68 4.12 7.54 0.59
CA MET A 68 5.31 7.77 -0.23
C MET A 68 5.04 8.77 -1.35
N SER A 69 3.88 8.69 -2.03
CA SER A 69 3.50 9.65 -3.07
C SER A 69 3.37 11.08 -2.54
N ASP A 70 2.79 11.27 -1.35
CA ASP A 70 2.69 12.60 -0.71
C ASP A 70 4.06 13.23 -0.42
N LEU A 71 5.06 12.40 -0.09
CA LEU A 71 6.45 12.86 0.10
C LEU A 71 7.10 13.23 -1.24
N ASP A 72 6.80 12.50 -2.31
CA ASP A 72 7.30 12.80 -3.66
C ASP A 72 6.64 14.07 -4.24
N ASP A 73 5.37 14.32 -3.90
CA ASP A 73 4.59 15.51 -4.27
C ASP A 73 4.91 16.74 -3.39
N GLY A 74 5.77 16.58 -2.38
CA GLY A 74 6.29 17.65 -1.54
C GLY A 74 6.97 18.76 -2.36
N ALA A 75 6.20 19.81 -2.66
CA ALA A 75 6.61 20.88 -3.56
C ALA A 75 7.92 21.56 -3.11
N VAL A 76 8.94 21.52 -3.97
CA VAL A 76 10.13 22.35 -3.84
C VAL A 76 9.73 23.79 -4.17
N ILE A 77 9.60 24.64 -3.16
CA ILE A 77 9.34 26.07 -3.36
C ILE A 77 10.65 26.86 -3.46
N ALA A 78 10.69 27.86 -4.33
CA ALA A 78 11.83 28.77 -4.39
C ALA A 78 11.89 29.62 -3.11
N VAL A 79 13.09 29.78 -2.55
CA VAL A 79 13.34 30.63 -1.36
C VAL A 79 12.84 32.07 -1.56
N ALA A 80 12.86 32.56 -2.80
CA ALA A 80 12.32 33.88 -3.15
C ALA A 80 10.81 33.99 -2.90
N ASP A 81 10.04 32.94 -3.23
CA ASP A 81 8.59 32.91 -3.04
C ASP A 81 8.24 32.77 -1.57
N LEU A 82 9.00 31.98 -0.81
CA LEU A 82 8.88 31.92 0.64
C LEU A 82 9.14 33.29 1.29
N ARG A 83 10.22 33.97 0.90
CA ARG A 83 10.55 35.33 1.38
C ARG A 83 9.44 36.33 1.04
N ARG A 84 8.88 36.24 -0.18
CA ARG A 84 7.79 37.12 -0.62
C ARG A 84 6.52 36.90 0.20
N ALA A 85 6.14 35.64 0.45
CA ALA A 85 4.98 35.29 1.26
C ALA A 85 5.14 35.76 2.73
N MET A 86 6.33 35.59 3.30
CA MET A 86 6.62 36.13 4.64
C MET A 86 6.51 37.66 4.68
N ALA A 87 7.03 38.35 3.68
CA ALA A 87 6.97 39.80 3.61
C ALA A 87 5.53 40.32 3.42
N SER A 88 4.67 39.59 2.70
CA SER A 88 3.26 39.97 2.54
C SER A 88 2.46 39.76 3.82
N LEU A 89 2.78 38.74 4.62
CA LEU A 89 2.13 38.49 5.91
C LEU A 89 2.56 39.47 7.00
N ALA A 90 3.80 39.99 6.91
CA ALA A 90 4.34 40.97 7.85
C ALA A 90 3.85 42.41 7.60
N ARG A 91 3.15 42.68 6.48
CA ARG A 91 2.53 44.00 6.27
C ARG A 91 1.17 44.06 6.96
N PRO A 92 0.97 44.94 7.96
CA PRO A 92 -0.37 45.23 8.44
C PRO A 92 -1.21 45.82 7.30
N ALA A 93 -2.47 45.41 7.22
CA ALA A 93 -3.41 45.93 6.24
C ALA A 93 -3.46 47.47 6.35
N PRO A 94 -3.40 48.22 5.23
CA PRO A 94 -3.51 49.66 5.27
C PRO A 94 -4.89 50.01 5.88
N SER A 95 -4.87 50.70 7.02
CA SER A 95 -6.06 51.24 7.67
C SER A 95 -6.73 52.23 6.74
N ALA A 96 -7.99 51.96 6.39
CA ALA A 96 -8.88 52.89 5.71
C ALA A 96 -9.43 53.95 6.68
#